data_AF-A0A3B5M2B1-F1
#
_entry.id   AF-A0A3B5M2B1-F1
#
_cell.length_a   1.000
_cell.length_b   1.000
_cell.length_c   1.000
_cell.angle_alpha   90.00
_cell.angle_beta   90.00
_cell.angle_gamma   90.00
#
_symmetry.space_group_name_H-M   'P 1'
#
loop_
_entity.id
_entity.type
_entity.pdbx_description
1 polymer ?
#
loop_
_entity_poly.entity_id
_entity_poly.type
_entity_poly.pdbx_seq_one_letter_code
_entity_poly.pdbx_strand_id
1 'polypeptide(L)'
;MALLMEDDEDEAKHKHFNYDKIVEQQNLSRRKRKKLLRKGEAPLEDDGFQVDVSDPRFQAVFTSHLFNLDPSHPGFRNTRATRNILEEKQRQPPGPAPLKGSAPDL
;
A
#
# COMPACT_ATOMS: atom_id res chain seq x y z
N MET A 1 -34.66 -13.29 9.85
CA MET A 1 -33.97 -12.52 8.79
C MET A 1 -33.92 -13.40 7.56
N ALA A 2 -34.66 -13.02 6.51
CA ALA A 2 -34.68 -13.73 5.23
C ALA A 2 -33.54 -13.18 4.37
N LEU A 3 -32.64 -14.06 3.93
CA LEU A 3 -31.56 -13.73 3.01
C LEU A 3 -32.13 -13.76 1.60
N LEU A 4 -32.43 -12.59 1.05
CA LEU A 4 -32.88 -12.43 -0.33
C LEU A 4 -31.70 -12.78 -1.24
N MET A 5 -31.77 -13.95 -1.87
CA MET A 5 -30.97 -14.27 -3.05
C MET A 5 -31.52 -13.39 -4.19
N GLU A 6 -30.97 -12.18 -4.32
CA GLU A 6 -31.16 -11.36 -5.52
C GLU A 6 -30.31 -11.96 -6.64
N ASP A 7 -31.01 -12.22 -7.74
CA ASP A 7 -30.61 -12.98 -8.92
C ASP A 7 -29.30 -12.53 -9.58
N ASP A 8 -28.69 -13.53 -10.22
CA ASP A 8 -27.50 -13.58 -11.06
C ASP A 8 -27.55 -12.69 -12.33
N GLU A 9 -27.87 -11.38 -12.22
CA GLU A 9 -27.83 -10.44 -13.37
C GLU A 9 -26.78 -9.32 -13.26
N ASP A 10 -26.11 -9.17 -12.11
CA ASP A 10 -25.14 -8.09 -11.86
C ASP A 10 -23.68 -8.58 -11.67
N GLU A 11 -23.32 -9.75 -12.18
CA GLU A 11 -21.94 -10.26 -12.11
C GLU A 11 -20.91 -9.34 -12.80
N ALA A 12 -21.36 -8.49 -13.73
CA ALA A 12 -20.53 -7.46 -14.37
C ALA A 12 -20.18 -6.26 -13.46
N LYS A 13 -20.90 -6.05 -12.34
CA LYS A 13 -20.63 -4.95 -11.39
C LYS A 13 -19.68 -5.34 -10.26
N HIS A 14 -19.43 -6.62 -10.05
CA HIS A 14 -18.50 -7.08 -9.02
C HIS A 14 -17.06 -7.06 -9.55
N LYS A 15 -16.48 -5.85 -9.65
CA LYS A 15 -15.04 -5.70 -9.79
C LYS A 15 -14.37 -6.24 -8.52
N HIS A 16 -14.02 -7.52 -8.51
CA HIS A 16 -13.36 -8.14 -7.37
C HIS A 16 -12.00 -7.46 -7.11
N PHE A 17 -11.76 -7.10 -5.85
CA PHE A 17 -10.48 -6.57 -5.42
C PHE A 17 -9.41 -7.68 -5.54
N ASN A 18 -8.51 -7.52 -6.49
CA ASN A 18 -7.37 -8.42 -6.65
C ASN A 18 -6.08 -7.62 -6.42
N TYR A 19 -5.49 -7.83 -5.24
CA TYR A 19 -4.28 -7.13 -4.82
C TYR A 19 -3.13 -7.32 -5.81
N ASP A 20 -2.91 -8.54 -6.30
CA ASP A 20 -1.81 -8.83 -7.22
C ASP A 20 -1.96 -8.07 -8.54
N LYS A 21 -3.18 -8.02 -9.10
CA LYS A 21 -3.48 -7.23 -10.31
C LYS A 21 -3.23 -5.74 -10.08
N ILE A 22 -3.57 -5.21 -8.91
CA ILE A 22 -3.34 -3.79 -8.56
C ILE A 22 -1.84 -3.51 -8.47
N VAL A 23 -1.08 -4.35 -7.77
CA VAL A 23 0.38 -4.21 -7.63
C VAL A 23 1.04 -4.26 -9.01
N GLU A 24 0.67 -5.22 -9.85
CA GLU A 24 1.21 -5.34 -11.20
C GLU A 24 0.94 -4.09 -12.02
N GLN A 25 -0.31 -3.62 -12.05
CA GLN A 25 -0.71 -2.47 -12.86
C GLN A 25 -0.10 -1.14 -12.39
N GLN A 26 0.12 -0.97 -11.10
CA GLN A 26 0.85 0.17 -10.55
C GLN A 26 2.35 0.14 -10.91
N ASN A 27 2.92 -1.05 -11.11
CA ASN A 27 4.30 -1.25 -11.53
C ASN A 27 4.52 -1.30 -13.05
N LEU A 28 3.46 -1.25 -13.85
CA LEU A 28 3.59 -1.21 -15.31
C LEU A 28 4.24 0.10 -15.77
N SER A 29 5.16 -0.02 -16.74
CA SER A 29 5.73 1.15 -17.41
C SER A 29 4.69 1.88 -18.26
N ARG A 30 4.89 3.18 -18.48
CA ARG A 30 4.01 4.02 -19.33
C ARG A 30 3.77 3.40 -20.72
N ARG A 31 4.80 2.74 -21.29
CA ARG A 31 4.71 2.03 -22.57
C ARG A 31 3.78 0.81 -22.51
N LYS A 32 3.92 -0.03 -21.47
CA LYS A 32 3.05 -1.21 -21.28
C LYS A 32 1.61 -0.78 -21.01
N ARG A 33 1.39 0.25 -20.19
CA ARG A 33 0.06 0.81 -19.93
C ARG A 33 -0.63 1.31 -21.21
N LYS A 34 0.09 2.04 -22.08
CA LYS A 34 -0.44 2.47 -23.39
C LYS A 34 -0.79 1.30 -24.30
N LYS A 35 -0.04 0.19 -24.24
CA LYS A 35 -0.31 -1.03 -25.03
C LYS A 35 -1.58 -1.74 -24.58
N LEU A 36 -1.84 -1.84 -23.28
CA LEU A 36 -3.07 -2.43 -22.72
C LEU A 36 -4.30 -1.60 -23.10
N LEU A 37 -4.19 -0.27 -22.98
CA LEU A 37 -5.26 0.65 -23.36
C LEU A 37 -5.63 0.52 -24.85
N ARG A 38 -4.64 0.29 -25.73
CA ARG A 38 -4.88 0.02 -27.17
C ARG A 38 -5.47 -1.36 -27.46
N LYS A 39 -5.32 -2.32 -26.55
CA LYS A 39 -5.84 -3.69 -26.67
C LYS A 39 -7.26 -3.85 -26.10
N GLY A 40 -7.83 -2.80 -25.51
CA GLY A 40 -9.15 -2.87 -24.88
C GLY A 40 -9.15 -3.51 -23.48
N GLU A 41 -7.99 -3.95 -22.97
CA GLU A 41 -7.82 -4.20 -21.53
C GLU A 41 -7.75 -2.83 -20.85
N ALA A 42 -8.90 -2.36 -20.38
CA ALA A 42 -8.97 -1.17 -19.54
C ALA A 42 -7.98 -1.37 -18.37
N PRO A 43 -7.01 -0.45 -18.19
CA PRO A 43 -6.32 -0.35 -16.90
C PRO A 43 -7.39 -0.31 -15.82
N LEU A 44 -7.17 -0.95 -14.67
CA LEU A 44 -8.03 -0.75 -13.51
C LEU A 44 -8.21 0.76 -13.37
N GLU A 45 -9.48 1.17 -13.24
CA GLU A 45 -9.87 2.57 -13.03
C GLU A 45 -8.91 3.22 -12.04
N ASP A 46 -8.59 4.50 -12.26
CA ASP A 46 -7.63 5.22 -11.43
C ASP A 46 -8.01 5.04 -9.96
N ASP A 47 -7.25 4.19 -9.29
CA ASP A 47 -7.59 3.66 -7.98
C ASP A 47 -7.49 4.83 -7.01
N GLY A 48 -8.64 5.34 -6.57
CA GLY A 48 -8.76 6.48 -5.65
C GLY A 48 -8.29 6.16 -4.24
N PHE A 49 -7.76 4.94 -4.02
CA PHE A 49 -7.21 4.52 -2.75
C PHE A 49 -5.98 5.35 -2.37
N GLN A 50 -6.17 6.21 -1.37
CA GLN A 50 -5.11 7.00 -0.76
C GLN A 50 -4.97 6.61 0.70
N VAL A 51 -3.76 6.24 1.10
CA VAL A 51 -3.46 5.90 2.50
C VAL A 51 -3.34 7.19 3.30
N ASP A 52 -4.06 7.26 4.41
CA ASP A 52 -3.84 8.28 5.44
C ASP A 52 -2.60 7.92 6.24
N VAL A 53 -1.57 8.73 6.07
CA VAL A 53 -0.25 8.57 6.67
C VAL A 53 -0.21 9.19 8.07
N SER A 54 -1.15 10.07 8.40
CA SER A 54 -1.22 10.78 9.69
C SER A 54 -2.09 10.06 10.72
N ASP A 55 -2.67 8.91 10.38
CA ASP A 55 -3.50 8.14 11.31
C ASP A 55 -2.65 7.53 12.45
N PRO A 56 -2.95 7.85 13.73
CA PRO A 56 -2.21 7.36 14.89
C PRO A 56 -2.12 5.83 14.99
N ARG A 57 -3.08 5.10 14.42
CA ARG A 57 -3.12 3.63 14.45
C ARG A 57 -1.94 3.01 13.71
N PHE A 58 -1.37 3.72 12.73
CA PHE A 58 -0.26 3.23 11.90
C PHE A 58 1.09 3.85 12.28
N GLN A 59 1.16 4.60 13.40
CA GLN A 59 2.40 5.26 13.84
C GLN A 59 3.56 4.29 14.03
N ALA A 60 3.28 3.05 14.46
CA ALA A 60 4.27 1.99 14.64
C ALA A 60 5.04 1.64 13.35
N VAL A 61 4.45 1.87 12.17
CA VAL A 61 5.11 1.62 10.87
C VAL A 61 6.31 2.56 10.67
N PHE A 62 6.25 3.76 11.24
CA PHE A 62 7.31 4.76 11.12
C PHE A 62 8.38 4.58 12.21
N THR A 63 7.95 4.25 13.44
CA THR A 63 8.82 4.24 14.63
C THR A 63 9.46 2.90 14.96
N SER A 64 8.80 1.77 14.68
CA SER A 64 9.30 0.44 15.05
C SER A 64 10.08 -0.23 13.93
N HIS A 65 11.19 -0.88 14.28
CA HIS A 65 11.99 -1.63 13.32
C HIS A 65 11.29 -2.87 12.76
N LEU A 66 10.30 -3.41 13.49
CA LEU A 66 9.57 -4.63 13.11
C LEU A 66 8.70 -4.44 11.86
N PHE A 67 8.32 -3.20 11.56
CA PHE A 67 7.43 -2.85 10.45
C PHE A 67 8.17 -2.09 9.35
N ASN A 68 9.50 -2.17 9.32
CA ASN A 68 10.31 -1.52 8.30
C ASN A 68 10.06 -2.10 6.90
N LEU A 69 9.75 -1.23 5.96
CA LEU A 69 9.59 -1.57 4.54
C LEU A 69 10.97 -1.57 3.86
N ASP A 70 11.56 -2.75 3.66
CA ASP A 70 12.84 -2.92 2.97
C ASP A 70 12.64 -3.43 1.52
N PRO A 71 13.14 -2.71 0.49
CA PRO A 71 13.14 -3.18 -0.90
C PRO A 71 13.85 -4.53 -1.13
N SER A 72 14.75 -4.93 -0.25
CA SER A 72 15.47 -6.22 -0.32
C SER A 72 14.61 -7.41 0.13
N HIS A 73 13.50 -7.17 0.84
CA HIS A 73 12.64 -8.21 1.36
C HIS A 73 11.73 -8.79 0.26
N PRO A 74 11.56 -10.12 0.16
CA PRO A 74 10.73 -10.74 -0.89
C PRO A 74 9.24 -10.34 -0.83
N GLY A 75 8.77 -9.93 0.35
CA GLY A 75 7.42 -9.40 0.56
C GLY A 75 7.23 -7.94 0.13
N PHE A 76 8.27 -7.25 -0.33
CA PHE A 76 8.18 -5.85 -0.70
C PHE A 76 7.33 -5.68 -1.98
N ARG A 77 6.20 -4.99 -1.85
CA ARG A 77 5.34 -4.63 -2.98
C ARG A 77 5.44 -3.14 -3.23
N ASN A 78 5.92 -2.78 -4.42
CA ASN A 78 6.12 -1.39 -4.81
C ASN A 78 4.78 -0.76 -5.26
N THR A 79 3.91 -0.43 -4.32
CA THR A 79 2.64 0.24 -4.58
C THR A 79 2.73 1.74 -4.30
N ARG A 80 1.76 2.53 -4.79
CA ARG A 80 1.63 3.96 -4.47
C ARG A 80 1.59 4.19 -2.94
N ALA A 81 0.83 3.37 -2.22
CA ALA A 81 0.75 3.39 -0.76
C ALA A 81 2.12 3.17 -0.09
N THR A 82 2.85 2.12 -0.49
CA THR A 82 4.18 1.81 0.04
C THR A 82 5.17 2.97 -0.18
N ARG A 83 5.11 3.63 -1.33
CA ARG A 83 5.94 4.81 -1.63
C ARG A 83 5.61 5.98 -0.73
N ASN A 84 4.34 6.30 -0.55
CA ASN A 84 3.92 7.40 0.34
C ASN A 84 4.39 7.18 1.78
N ILE A 85 4.30 5.94 2.29
CA ILE A 85 4.79 5.57 3.63
C ILE A 85 6.30 5.76 3.73
N LEU A 86 7.06 5.35 2.70
CA LEU A 86 8.52 5.55 2.65
C LEU A 86 8.90 7.04 2.62
N GLU A 87 8.19 7.84 1.84
CA GLU A 87 8.40 9.30 1.77
C GLU A 87 8.13 9.97 3.12
N GLU A 88 7.06 9.60 3.82
CA GLU A 88 6.79 10.12 5.16
C GLU A 88 7.88 9.69 6.16
N LYS A 89 8.29 8.42 6.13
CA LYS A 89 9.37 7.92 6.99
C LYS A 89 10.68 8.70 6.77
N GLN A 90 10.94 9.16 5.54
CA GLN A 90 12.09 10.03 5.25
C GLN A 90 11.89 11.48 5.70
N ARG A 91 10.64 11.98 5.68
CA ARG A 91 10.29 13.33 6.18
C ARG A 91 10.33 13.43 7.69
N GLN A 92 9.99 12.36 8.40
CA GLN A 92 10.17 12.31 9.85
C GLN A 92 11.66 12.14 10.13
N PRO A 93 12.37 13.15 10.66
CA PRO A 93 13.73 12.94 11.13
C PRO A 93 13.71 11.81 12.16
N PRO A 94 14.79 11.00 12.26
CA PRO A 94 14.84 9.94 13.26
C PRO A 94 14.47 10.57 14.60
N GLY A 95 13.37 10.09 15.19
CA GLY A 95 12.95 10.51 16.53
C GLY A 95 14.16 10.43 17.46
N PRO A 96 14.21 11.27 18.51
CA PRO A 96 15.38 11.43 19.35
C PRO A 96 15.94 10.05 19.69
N ALA A 97 17.21 9.84 19.32
CA ALA A 97 17.93 8.59 19.56
C ALA A 97 17.58 8.08 20.96
N PRO A 98 17.32 6.77 21.14
CA PRO A 98 17.00 6.23 22.45
C PRO A 98 18.06 6.73 23.41
N LEU A 99 17.63 7.51 24.41
CA LEU A 99 18.51 8.04 25.45
C LEU A 99 19.28 6.83 25.96
N LYS A 100 20.60 6.82 25.72
CA LYS A 100 21.50 5.82 26.31
C LYS A 100 21.17 5.82 27.79
N GLY A 101 20.56 4.73 28.27
CA GLY A 101 20.32 4.54 29.68
C GLY A 101 21.63 4.78 30.40
N SER A 102 21.67 5.84 31.20
CA SER A 102 22.71 6.02 32.20
C SER A 102 22.69 4.78 33.07
N ALA A 103 23.71 3.95 32.96
CA ALA A 103 23.96 2.92 33.94
C ALA A 103 24.06 3.62 35.31
N PRO A 104 23.28 3.23 36.33
CA PRO A 104 23.58 3.67 37.68
C PRO A 104 24.88 3.00 38.12
N ASP A 105 25.88 3.83 38.41
CA ASP A 105 27.11 3.43 39.12
C ASP A 105 26.70 2.79 40.46
N LEU A 106 27.01 1.51 40.63
CA LEU A 106 27.07 0.79 41.91
C LEU A 106 28.25 -0.17 41.90
#